data_AF-A0A2W7QVZ8-F1
#
_entry.id   AF-A0A2W7QVZ8-F1
#
_cell.length_a   1.000
_cell.length_b   1.000
_cell.length_c   1.000
_cell.angle_alpha   90.00
_cell.angle_beta   90.00
_cell.angle_gamma   90.00
#
_symmetry.space_group_name_H-M   'P 1'
#
loop_
_entity.id
_entity.type
_entity.pdbx_description
1 polymer ?
#
loop_
_entity_poly.entity_id
_entity_poly.type
_entity_poly.pdbx_seq_one_letter_code
_entity_poly.pdbx_strand_id
1 'polypeptide(L)'
;MAGLAIEEMLELWASSLRDVKERLRPLFRQERVARSAGALRVLALKELGQDVAPCLIAKDFETYTYNYRINRLSTVEEHYMLRRAIDKGASKDRLARAFNVNLSTINRRINLLHGICPHATELLNDHQFTPDVPRHLRKMKAARQIEAVELMIAANSITAAHADALLKATPPEQRTDYTPPKPEEPKRYPLAQIVRLEREMNTMQEKYKAAENSYGSELLNLVVAKGYLTKLVGNEAVQS
;
A
#
# COMPACT_ATOMS: atom_id res chain seq x y z
N MET A 1 -71.90 27.43 -9.94
CA MET A 1 -70.89 26.77 -9.10
C MET A 1 -69.54 27.38 -9.45
N ALA A 2 -69.22 28.53 -8.87
CA ALA A 2 -67.98 29.25 -9.12
C ALA A 2 -66.87 28.59 -8.28
N GLY A 3 -65.76 28.21 -8.91
CA GLY A 3 -64.59 27.72 -8.20
C GLY A 3 -64.00 28.83 -7.34
N LEU A 4 -63.61 28.50 -6.12
CA LEU A 4 -62.80 29.36 -5.26
C LEU A 4 -61.57 29.80 -6.05
N ALA A 5 -61.23 31.09 -5.94
CA ALA A 5 -60.05 31.61 -6.60
C ALA A 5 -58.82 30.86 -6.08
N ILE A 6 -57.85 30.61 -6.95
CA ILE A 6 -56.61 29.89 -6.61
C ILE A 6 -55.93 30.52 -5.38
N GLU A 7 -56.10 31.83 -5.19
CA GLU A 7 -55.61 32.60 -4.04
C GLU A 7 -56.21 32.13 -2.70
N GLU A 8 -57.52 31.86 -2.65
CA GLU A 8 -58.18 31.39 -1.42
C GLU A 8 -57.75 29.97 -1.04
N MET A 9 -57.49 29.11 -2.04
CA MET A 9 -56.91 27.78 -1.79
C MET A 9 -55.48 27.87 -1.24
N LEU A 10 -54.67 28.80 -1.75
CA LEU A 10 -53.30 29.00 -1.29
C LEU A 10 -53.26 29.52 0.16
N GLU A 11 -54.16 30.41 0.54
CA GLU A 11 -54.27 30.87 1.93
C GLU A 11 -54.66 29.75 2.89
N LEU A 12 -55.61 28.90 2.47
CA LEU A 12 -56.05 27.76 3.27
C LEU A 12 -54.90 26.76 3.49
N TRP A 13 -54.12 26.46 2.44
CA TRP A 13 -52.92 25.61 2.54
C TRP A 13 -51.84 26.23 3.44
N ALA A 14 -51.63 27.54 3.37
CA ALA A 14 -50.67 28.25 4.20
C ALA A 14 -51.06 28.26 5.69
N SER A 15 -52.36 28.27 6.01
CA SER A 15 -52.85 28.14 7.39
C SER A 15 -52.59 26.74 7.97
N SER A 16 -52.88 25.68 7.19
CA SER A 16 -52.64 24.29 7.58
C SER A 16 -51.15 23.99 7.83
N LEU A 17 -50.27 24.53 6.98
CA LEU A 17 -48.82 24.40 7.15
C LEU A 17 -48.31 25.06 8.43
N ARG A 18 -48.94 26.15 8.89
CA ARG A 18 -48.60 26.83 10.15
C ARG A 18 -48.99 25.97 11.36
N ASP A 19 -50.16 25.35 11.33
CA ASP A 19 -50.61 24.45 12.40
C ASP A 19 -49.77 23.18 12.49
N VAL A 20 -49.37 22.60 11.36
CA VAL A 20 -48.45 21.45 11.33
C VAL A 20 -47.09 21.84 11.93
N LYS A 21 -46.61 23.05 11.65
CA LYS A 21 -45.34 23.57 12.17
C LYS A 21 -45.39 23.81 13.69
N GLU A 22 -46.52 24.26 14.22
CA GLU A 22 -46.78 24.39 15.66
C GLU A 22 -46.73 23.02 16.35
N ARG A 23 -47.37 22.00 15.77
CA ARG A 23 -47.42 20.64 16.33
C ARG A 23 -46.07 19.92 16.29
N LEU A 24 -45.19 20.25 15.34
CA LEU A 24 -43.84 19.70 15.23
C LEU A 24 -42.84 20.35 16.20
N ARG A 25 -43.10 21.58 16.66
CA ARG A 25 -42.18 22.37 17.49
C ARG A 25 -41.69 21.67 18.78
N PRO A 26 -42.49 20.87 19.51
CA PRO A 26 -42.05 20.18 20.74
C PRO A 26 -41.07 19.03 20.49
N LEU A 27 -41.06 18.46 19.28
CA LEU A 27 -40.17 17.34 18.91
C LEU A 27 -38.70 17.79 18.75
N PHE A 28 -38.44 19.10 18.77
CA PHE A 28 -37.12 19.73 18.63
C PHE A 28 -36.54 20.25 19.95
N ARG A 29 -36.74 19.56 21.09
CA ARG A 29 -36.06 19.93 22.35
C ARG A 29 -34.56 19.57 22.33
N GLN A 30 -33.76 20.43 22.98
CA GLN A 30 -32.29 20.52 22.93
C GLN A 30 -31.52 19.21 23.18
N GLU A 31 -32.04 18.26 23.97
CA GLU A 31 -31.32 17.01 24.26
C GLU A 31 -31.02 16.16 23.01
N ARG A 32 -31.85 16.25 21.96
CA ARG A 32 -31.61 15.49 20.70
C ARG A 32 -30.93 16.30 19.61
N VAL A 33 -30.95 17.63 19.67
CA VAL A 33 -30.37 18.53 18.66
C VAL A 33 -28.84 18.69 18.83
N ALA A 34 -28.31 18.42 20.03
CA ALA A 34 -26.88 18.55 20.33
C ALA A 34 -25.97 17.48 19.68
N ARG A 35 -26.51 16.51 18.93
CA ARG A 35 -25.73 15.36 18.44
C ARG A 35 -25.13 15.49 17.04
N SER A 36 -25.57 16.41 16.18
CA SER A 36 -25.15 16.36 14.76
C SER A 36 -23.99 17.28 14.35
N ALA A 37 -23.68 18.40 15.02
CA ALA A 37 -22.44 19.14 14.70
C ALA A 37 -21.99 20.12 15.80
N GLY A 38 -20.87 19.84 16.47
CA GLY A 38 -20.10 20.87 17.20
C GLY A 38 -19.92 20.70 18.71
N ALA A 39 -19.53 19.51 19.19
CA ALA A 39 -19.23 19.26 20.60
C ALA A 39 -18.23 20.27 21.22
N LEU A 40 -17.20 20.68 20.47
CA LEU A 40 -16.21 21.67 20.94
C LEU A 40 -16.79 23.08 21.10
N ARG A 41 -17.75 23.47 20.25
CA ARG A 41 -18.43 24.77 20.35
C ARG A 41 -19.38 24.80 21.54
N VAL A 42 -20.05 23.68 21.82
CA VAL A 42 -20.88 23.54 23.02
C VAL A 42 -20.03 23.64 24.30
N LEU A 43 -18.86 22.99 24.34
CA LEU A 43 -17.94 23.09 25.46
C LEU A 43 -17.42 24.52 25.69
N ALA A 44 -16.99 25.20 24.62
CA ALA A 44 -16.53 26.58 24.71
C ALA A 44 -17.63 27.56 25.19
N LEU A 45 -18.88 27.37 24.76
CA LEU A 45 -20.00 28.19 25.21
C LEU A 45 -20.38 27.95 26.68
N LYS A 46 -20.18 26.72 27.15
CA LYS A 46 -20.37 26.35 28.56
C LYS A 46 -19.29 26.96 29.45
N GLU A 47 -18.04 26.99 28.98
CA GLU A 47 -16.96 27.71 29.68
C GLU A 47 -17.19 29.24 29.70
N LEU A 48 -17.83 29.78 28.66
CA LEU A 48 -18.24 31.19 28.60
C LEU A 48 -19.55 31.49 29.38
N GLY A 49 -20.14 30.50 30.06
CA GLY A 49 -21.35 30.67 30.87
C GLY A 49 -22.60 31.06 30.07
N GLN A 50 -22.64 30.76 28.76
CA GLN A 50 -23.76 31.09 27.89
C GLN A 50 -24.72 29.90 27.81
N ASP A 51 -25.95 30.08 28.33
CA ASP A 51 -26.97 29.03 28.35
C ASP A 51 -27.75 28.90 27.04
N VAL A 52 -27.69 29.90 26.17
CA VAL A 52 -28.45 29.96 24.91
C VAL A 52 -27.50 30.18 23.74
N ALA A 53 -27.62 29.32 22.73
CA ALA A 53 -26.82 29.40 21.52
C ALA A 53 -27.69 29.25 20.27
N PRO A 54 -27.47 30.07 19.23
CA PRO A 54 -28.09 29.83 17.93
C PRO A 54 -27.52 28.54 17.34
N CYS A 55 -28.39 27.53 17.17
CA CYS A 55 -28.05 26.27 16.53
C CYS A 55 -28.82 26.13 15.21
N LEU A 56 -28.14 25.60 14.20
CA LEU A 56 -28.79 25.17 12.97
C LEU A 56 -29.31 23.75 13.19
N ILE A 57 -30.63 23.57 13.09
CA ILE A 57 -31.26 22.25 13.18
C ILE A 57 -31.31 21.68 11.78
N ALA A 58 -30.35 20.80 11.44
CA ALA A 58 -30.42 20.03 10.21
C ALA A 58 -31.66 19.11 10.28
N LYS A 59 -32.54 19.22 9.29
CA LYS A 59 -33.75 18.37 9.18
C LYS A 59 -33.51 17.10 8.39
N ASP A 60 -32.45 17.09 7.59
CA ASP A 60 -32.06 15.94 6.80
C ASP A 60 -31.32 14.96 7.71
N PHE A 61 -31.76 13.69 7.70
CA PHE A 61 -31.01 12.61 8.33
C PHE A 61 -29.69 12.44 7.57
N GLU A 62 -28.63 13.00 8.15
CA GLU A 62 -27.25 12.87 7.71
C GLU A 62 -26.86 11.40 7.50
N THR A 63 -26.10 11.08 6.44
CA THR A 63 -25.47 9.75 6.30
C THR A 63 -23.97 9.75 6.58
N TYR A 64 -23.37 10.90 6.92
CA TYR A 64 -21.93 11.01 7.08
C TYR A 64 -21.55 11.71 8.38
N THR A 65 -21.94 11.11 9.49
CA THR A 65 -21.29 11.35 10.78
C THR A 65 -20.16 10.34 11.02
N TYR A 66 -19.04 10.83 11.55
CA TYR A 66 -17.98 10.14 12.29
C TYR A 66 -17.35 8.86 11.70
N ASN A 67 -16.18 9.02 11.04
CA ASN A 67 -15.07 8.04 10.91
C ASN A 67 -15.35 6.58 10.47
N TYR A 68 -16.56 6.21 10.05
CA TYR A 68 -16.85 4.87 9.52
C TYR A 68 -16.65 4.77 7.99
N ARG A 69 -16.56 5.93 7.32
CA ARG A 69 -16.25 6.05 5.88
C ARG A 69 -15.08 7.02 5.69
N ILE A 70 -13.97 6.80 6.38
CA ILE A 70 -12.71 7.42 5.95
C ILE A 70 -12.39 6.76 4.61
N ASN A 71 -12.81 7.39 3.52
CA ASN A 71 -12.37 7.00 2.20
C ASN A 71 -10.86 7.26 2.18
N ARG A 72 -10.09 6.19 2.33
CA ARG A 72 -8.64 6.24 2.25
C ARG A 72 -8.32 6.46 0.79
N LEU A 73 -8.07 7.72 0.44
CA LEU A 73 -7.65 8.11 -0.90
C LEU A 73 -6.53 7.17 -1.36
N SER A 74 -6.73 6.54 -2.52
CA SER A 74 -5.71 5.68 -3.09
C SER A 74 -4.52 6.52 -3.55
N THR A 75 -3.35 5.89 -3.69
CA THR A 75 -2.16 6.61 -4.16
C THR A 75 -2.35 7.13 -5.59
N VAL A 76 -3.15 6.43 -6.39
CA VAL A 76 -3.50 6.81 -7.76
C VAL A 76 -4.49 7.98 -7.79
N GLU A 77 -5.53 7.93 -6.97
CA GLU A 77 -6.48 9.03 -6.84
C GLU A 77 -5.79 10.32 -6.36
N GLU A 78 -4.85 10.20 -5.42
CA GLU A 78 -4.06 11.33 -4.95
C GLU A 78 -3.24 11.99 -6.08
N HIS A 79 -2.63 11.18 -6.94
CA HIS A 79 -1.93 11.66 -8.13
C HIS A 79 -2.86 12.47 -9.05
N TYR A 80 -4.07 11.97 -9.34
CA TYR A 80 -5.04 12.68 -10.17
C TYR A 80 -5.57 13.95 -9.51
N MET A 81 -5.80 13.94 -8.19
CA MET A 81 -6.18 15.13 -7.44
C MET A 81 -5.12 16.22 -7.51
N LEU A 82 -3.84 15.87 -7.31
CA LEU A 82 -2.73 16.80 -7.41
C LEU A 82 -2.58 17.37 -8.82
N ARG A 83 -2.71 16.53 -9.85
CA ARG A 83 -2.63 16.96 -11.25
C ARG A 83 -3.77 17.92 -11.61
N ARG A 84 -5.00 17.59 -11.23
CA ARG A 84 -6.18 18.44 -11.42
C ARG A 84 -6.07 19.77 -10.65
N ALA A 85 -5.46 19.78 -9.47
CA ALA A 85 -5.23 21.02 -8.72
C ALA A 85 -4.26 21.96 -9.47
N ILE A 86 -3.22 21.41 -10.09
CA ILE A 86 -2.26 22.17 -10.90
C ILE A 86 -2.90 22.67 -12.18
N ASP A 87 -3.68 21.84 -12.87
CA ASP A 87 -4.41 22.23 -14.08
C ASP A 87 -5.39 23.38 -13.81
N LYS A 88 -5.93 23.46 -12.58
CA LYS A 88 -6.77 24.57 -12.09
C LYS A 88 -5.98 25.79 -11.61
N GLY A 89 -4.65 25.79 -11.73
CA GLY A 89 -3.79 26.95 -11.44
C GLY A 89 -3.15 26.97 -10.05
N ALA A 90 -3.19 25.88 -9.28
CA ALA A 90 -2.44 25.82 -8.01
C ALA A 90 -0.94 25.66 -8.28
N SER A 91 -0.11 26.55 -7.70
CA SER A 91 1.35 26.39 -7.77
C SER A 91 1.83 25.26 -6.85
N LYS A 92 2.92 24.59 -7.26
CA LYS A 92 3.53 23.50 -6.49
C LYS A 92 3.97 23.95 -5.09
N ASP A 93 4.47 25.17 -4.96
CA ASP A 93 4.88 25.77 -3.67
C ASP A 93 3.69 26.06 -2.75
N ARG A 94 2.51 26.35 -3.33
CA ARG A 94 1.29 26.52 -2.56
C ARG A 94 0.78 25.18 -2.03
N LEU A 95 0.83 24.13 -2.84
CA LEU A 95 0.50 22.77 -2.41
C LEU A 95 1.47 22.27 -1.33
N ALA A 96 2.77 22.54 -1.48
CA ALA A 96 3.79 22.20 -0.48
C ALA A 96 3.52 22.81 0.88
N ARG A 97 3.20 24.12 0.90
CA ARG A 97 2.84 24.83 2.13
C ARG A 97 1.52 24.35 2.72
N ALA A 98 0.51 24.08 1.89
CA ALA A 98 -0.80 23.63 2.35
C ALA A 98 -0.75 22.24 3.02
N PHE A 99 0.02 21.31 2.44
CA PHE A 99 0.17 19.96 2.98
C PHE A 99 1.30 19.84 4.01
N ASN A 100 2.09 20.90 4.22
CA ASN A 100 3.30 20.87 5.03
C ASN A 100 4.29 19.77 4.59
N VAL A 101 4.51 19.65 3.28
CA VAL A 101 5.38 18.62 2.66
C VAL A 101 6.39 19.28 1.71
N ASN A 102 7.58 18.69 1.61
CA ASN A 102 8.63 19.10 0.67
C ASN A 102 8.17 19.08 -0.80
N LEU A 103 8.65 20.07 -1.57
CA LEU A 103 8.44 20.17 -3.02
C LEU A 103 8.84 18.91 -3.80
N SER A 104 9.92 18.25 -3.38
CA SER A 104 10.40 17.01 -4.00
C SER A 104 9.38 15.87 -3.89
N THR A 105 8.65 15.79 -2.79
CA THR A 105 7.64 14.75 -2.56
C THR A 105 6.41 15.02 -3.42
N ILE A 106 5.99 16.28 -3.53
CA ILE A 106 4.90 16.68 -4.43
C ILE A 106 5.27 16.37 -5.88
N ASN A 107 6.49 16.70 -6.33
CA ASN A 107 6.95 16.35 -7.67
C ASN A 107 6.95 14.83 -7.91
N ARG A 108 7.32 14.01 -6.91
CA ARG A 108 7.25 12.55 -7.01
C ARG A 108 5.81 12.05 -7.14
N ARG A 109 4.87 12.61 -6.38
CA ARG A 109 3.44 12.23 -6.45
C ARG A 109 2.77 12.70 -7.75
N ILE A 110 3.14 13.87 -8.27
CA ILE A 110 2.66 14.36 -9.58
C ILE A 110 3.18 13.50 -10.73
N ASN A 111 4.39 12.93 -10.63
CA ASN A 111 4.97 12.12 -11.69
C ASN A 111 4.80 10.60 -11.46
N LEU A 112 3.93 10.21 -10.52
CA LEU A 112 3.77 8.83 -10.06
C LEU A 112 3.46 7.84 -11.20
N LEU A 113 2.48 8.16 -12.05
CA LEU A 113 2.00 7.29 -13.12
C LEU A 113 2.75 7.49 -14.46
N HIS A 114 3.78 8.34 -14.49
CA HIS A 114 4.51 8.61 -15.72
C HIS A 114 5.34 7.39 -16.15
N GLY A 115 4.96 6.74 -17.26
CA GLY A 115 5.65 5.54 -17.79
C GLY A 115 5.10 4.21 -17.27
N ILE A 116 3.90 4.21 -16.69
CA ILE A 116 3.15 3.00 -16.34
C ILE A 116 2.09 2.75 -17.42
N CYS A 117 1.90 1.48 -17.79
CA CYS A 117 0.84 1.05 -18.70
C CYS A 117 -0.56 1.37 -18.13
N PRO A 118 -1.52 1.87 -18.92
CA PRO A 118 -2.87 2.18 -18.45
C PRO A 118 -3.57 1.02 -17.73
N HIS A 119 -3.42 -0.21 -18.23
CA HIS A 119 -4.03 -1.37 -17.60
C HIS A 119 -3.45 -1.66 -16.20
N ALA A 120 -2.14 -1.49 -16.04
CA ALA A 120 -1.51 -1.58 -14.72
C ALA A 120 -1.95 -0.44 -13.78
N THR A 121 -2.33 0.74 -14.31
CA THR A 121 -2.88 1.82 -13.47
C THR A 121 -4.30 1.51 -12.98
N GLU A 122 -5.12 0.84 -13.79
CA GLU A 122 -6.46 0.41 -13.39
C GLU A 122 -6.41 -0.57 -12.23
N LEU A 123 -5.51 -1.56 -12.30
CA LEU A 123 -5.29 -2.52 -11.22
C LEU A 123 -4.82 -1.86 -9.91
N LEU A 124 -4.10 -0.73 -10.00
CA LEU A 124 -3.57 -0.01 -8.84
C LEU A 124 -4.55 1.02 -8.26
N ASN A 125 -5.72 1.24 -8.88
CA ASN A 125 -6.65 2.31 -8.49
C ASN A 125 -7.14 2.20 -7.05
N ASP A 126 -7.40 0.98 -6.55
CA ASP A 126 -7.97 0.76 -5.22
C ASP A 126 -6.91 0.53 -4.13
N HIS A 127 -5.62 0.66 -4.49
CA HIS A 127 -4.52 0.28 -3.61
C HIS A 127 -3.70 1.47 -3.10
N GLN A 128 -3.19 1.32 -1.87
CA GLN A 128 -2.24 2.25 -1.26
C GLN A 128 -0.83 1.68 -1.33
N PHE A 129 0.12 2.46 -1.84
CA PHE A 129 1.51 2.04 -1.96
C PHE A 129 2.48 3.22 -1.87
N THR A 130 3.75 2.93 -1.66
CA THR A 130 4.79 3.96 -1.62
C THR A 130 5.17 4.41 -3.03
N PRO A 131 5.56 5.69 -3.22
CA PRO A 131 5.95 6.21 -4.54
C PRO A 131 7.20 5.53 -5.15
N ASP A 132 7.86 4.64 -4.40
CA ASP A 132 8.96 3.81 -4.89
C ASP A 132 8.49 2.59 -5.68
N VAL A 133 7.26 2.09 -5.50
CA VAL A 133 6.74 0.95 -6.28
C VAL A 133 6.70 1.28 -7.78
N PRO A 134 6.08 2.39 -8.23
CA PRO A 134 6.17 2.88 -9.61
C PRO A 134 7.60 3.02 -10.15
N ARG A 135 8.57 3.35 -9.30
CA ARG A 135 9.98 3.50 -9.73
C ARG A 135 10.56 2.18 -10.19
N HIS A 136 10.19 1.06 -9.56
CA HIS A 136 10.61 -0.27 -9.96
C HIS A 136 9.80 -0.79 -11.17
N LEU A 137 8.50 -0.50 -11.22
CA LEU A 137 7.64 -0.87 -12.35
C LEU A 137 8.08 -0.23 -13.67
N ARG A 138 8.54 1.03 -13.65
CA ARG A 138 9.06 1.73 -14.85
C ARG A 138 10.29 1.08 -15.49
N LYS A 139 11.00 0.24 -14.74
CA LYS A 139 12.17 -0.53 -15.20
C LYS A 139 11.78 -1.83 -15.92
N MET A 140 10.48 -2.12 -16.00
CA MET A 140 9.91 -3.28 -16.69
C MET A 140 9.09 -2.83 -17.89
N LYS A 141 9.01 -3.68 -18.91
CA LYS A 141 8.13 -3.49 -20.08
C LYS A 141 6.65 -3.61 -19.69
N ALA A 142 5.76 -3.04 -20.50
CA ALA A 142 4.32 -2.95 -20.22
C ALA A 142 3.67 -4.30 -19.87
N ALA A 143 3.94 -5.36 -20.64
CA ALA A 143 3.40 -6.70 -20.35
C ALA A 143 3.82 -7.21 -18.96
N ARG A 144 5.10 -7.02 -18.61
CA ARG A 144 5.62 -7.43 -17.31
C ARG A 144 5.14 -6.56 -16.15
N GLN A 145 4.86 -5.29 -16.40
CA GLN A 145 4.26 -4.40 -15.39
C GLN A 145 2.90 -4.94 -14.91
N ILE A 146 2.07 -5.41 -15.85
CA ILE A 146 0.74 -5.98 -15.53
C ILE A 146 0.90 -7.23 -14.67
N GLU A 147 1.68 -8.21 -15.14
CA GLU A 147 1.95 -9.45 -14.40
C GLU A 147 2.52 -9.17 -13.00
N ALA A 148 3.48 -8.24 -12.88
CA ALA A 148 4.08 -7.91 -11.60
C ALA A 148 3.07 -7.31 -10.62
N VAL A 149 2.15 -6.46 -11.12
CA VAL A 149 1.07 -5.89 -10.31
C VAL A 149 0.07 -6.97 -9.89
N GLU A 150 -0.33 -7.87 -10.78
CA GLU A 150 -1.21 -9.00 -10.45
C GLU A 150 -0.59 -9.92 -9.39
N LEU A 151 0.71 -10.23 -9.51
CA LEU A 151 1.43 -11.02 -8.51
C LEU A 151 1.48 -10.31 -7.14
N MET A 152 1.69 -8.99 -7.14
CA MET A 152 1.68 -8.20 -5.90
C MET A 152 0.31 -8.16 -5.24
N ILE A 153 -0.77 -8.09 -6.03
CA ILE A 153 -2.15 -8.12 -5.54
C ILE A 153 -2.49 -9.50 -5.00
N ALA A 154 -2.13 -10.57 -5.72
CA ALA A 154 -2.33 -11.95 -5.28
C ALA A 154 -1.59 -12.25 -3.96
N ALA A 155 -0.39 -11.67 -3.77
CA ALA A 155 0.37 -11.77 -2.53
C ALA A 155 -0.12 -10.80 -1.43
N ASN A 156 -1.08 -9.93 -1.73
CA ASN A 156 -1.57 -8.84 -0.87
C ASN A 156 -0.45 -7.96 -0.29
N SER A 157 0.63 -7.75 -1.06
CA SER A 157 1.84 -7.08 -0.59
C SER A 157 2.42 -6.10 -1.63
N ILE A 158 1.80 -4.93 -1.76
CA ILE A 158 2.25 -3.88 -2.68
C ILE A 158 3.31 -3.00 -1.99
N THR A 159 4.53 -3.53 -1.89
CA THR A 159 5.66 -2.86 -1.22
C THR A 159 6.86 -2.68 -2.15
N ALA A 160 7.71 -1.71 -1.86
CA ALA A 160 8.92 -1.45 -2.67
C ALA A 160 9.88 -2.65 -2.69
N ALA A 161 10.01 -3.38 -1.57
CA ALA A 161 10.86 -4.56 -1.47
C ALA A 161 10.35 -5.70 -2.36
N HIS A 162 9.03 -5.92 -2.39
CA HIS A 162 8.42 -6.93 -3.25
C HIS A 162 8.58 -6.56 -4.73
N ALA A 163 8.38 -5.29 -5.08
CA ALA A 163 8.59 -4.81 -6.44
C ALA A 163 10.07 -4.94 -6.90
N ASP A 164 11.04 -4.71 -6.00
CA ASP A 164 12.47 -4.93 -6.29
C ASP A 164 12.81 -6.42 -6.44
N ALA A 165 12.21 -7.29 -5.63
CA ALA A 165 12.36 -8.74 -5.76
C ALA A 165 11.83 -9.24 -7.12
N LEU A 166 10.65 -8.78 -7.54
CA LEU A 166 10.09 -9.09 -8.86
C LEU A 166 10.95 -8.53 -9.99
N LEU A 167 11.48 -7.32 -9.83
CA LEU A 167 12.40 -6.74 -10.80
C LEU A 167 13.64 -7.63 -10.96
N LYS A 168 14.27 -8.07 -9.87
CA LYS A 168 15.44 -8.95 -9.85
C LYS A 168 15.18 -10.34 -10.45
N ALA A 169 13.97 -10.87 -10.28
CA ALA A 169 13.55 -12.13 -10.89
C ALA A 169 13.18 -12.01 -12.38
N THR A 170 12.92 -10.80 -12.87
CA THR A 170 12.47 -10.57 -14.25
C THR A 170 13.63 -10.75 -15.26
N PRO A 171 13.43 -11.49 -16.37
CA PRO A 171 14.47 -11.67 -17.39
C PRO A 171 14.84 -10.33 -18.09
N PRO A 172 16.08 -10.18 -18.59
CA PRO A 172 16.56 -8.93 -19.20
C PRO A 172 15.73 -8.48 -20.41
N GLU A 173 15.15 -9.42 -21.16
CA GLU A 173 14.28 -9.15 -22.31
C GLU A 173 13.01 -8.38 -21.95
N GLN A 174 12.56 -8.50 -20.70
CA GLN A 174 11.35 -7.85 -20.18
C GLN A 174 11.67 -6.60 -19.36
N ARG A 175 12.96 -6.24 -19.22
CA ARG A 175 13.40 -5.01 -18.55
C ARG A 175 13.61 -3.88 -19.56
N THR A 176 13.23 -2.66 -19.19
CA THR A 176 13.50 -1.43 -19.97
C THR A 176 14.87 -0.85 -19.66
N ASP A 177 15.43 -1.18 -18.48
CA ASP A 177 16.78 -0.80 -18.06
C ASP A 177 17.88 -1.63 -18.75
N TYR A 178 17.53 -2.68 -19.49
CA TYR A 178 18.51 -3.51 -20.17
C TYR A 178 19.01 -2.80 -21.42
N THR A 179 20.16 -2.14 -21.27
CA THR A 179 21.03 -1.90 -22.43
C THR A 179 21.68 -3.24 -22.74
N PRO A 180 21.55 -3.77 -23.97
CA PRO A 180 22.32 -4.95 -24.36
C PRO A 180 23.78 -4.70 -23.98
N PRO A 181 24.47 -5.65 -23.33
CA PRO A 181 25.90 -5.52 -23.19
C PRO A 181 26.42 -5.29 -24.60
N LYS A 182 27.10 -4.15 -24.80
CA LYS A 182 28.00 -4.04 -25.96
C LYS A 182 28.81 -5.33 -25.95
N PRO A 183 29.04 -5.97 -27.12
CA PRO A 183 29.91 -7.14 -27.17
C PRO A 183 31.15 -6.76 -26.38
N GLU A 184 31.33 -7.38 -25.20
CA GLU A 184 32.56 -7.16 -24.47
C GLU A 184 33.61 -7.67 -25.46
N GLU A 185 34.45 -6.78 -25.97
CA GLU A 185 35.73 -7.21 -26.53
C GLU A 185 36.25 -8.20 -25.49
N PRO A 186 36.49 -9.47 -25.88
CA PRO A 186 36.70 -10.53 -24.92
C PRO A 186 37.71 -10.03 -23.92
N LYS A 187 37.27 -9.80 -22.68
CA LYS A 187 38.14 -9.32 -21.60
C LYS A 187 39.30 -10.28 -21.65
N ARG A 188 40.46 -9.79 -22.09
CA ARG A 188 41.70 -10.54 -22.03
C ARG A 188 42.03 -10.64 -20.55
N TYR A 189 41.36 -11.54 -19.85
CA TYR A 189 41.87 -12.08 -18.62
C TYR A 189 43.27 -12.59 -18.99
N PRO A 190 44.33 -12.15 -18.29
CA PRO A 190 45.65 -12.72 -18.54
C PRO A 190 45.50 -14.23 -18.35
N LEU A 191 45.87 -15.02 -19.36
CA LEU A 191 45.69 -16.49 -19.40
C LEU A 191 46.12 -17.16 -18.08
N ALA A 192 47.09 -16.57 -17.38
CA ALA A 192 47.53 -16.95 -16.04
C ALA A 192 46.41 -17.04 -14.98
N GLN A 193 45.39 -16.16 -15.04
CA GLN A 193 44.30 -16.12 -14.06
C GLN A 193 43.28 -17.24 -14.31
N ILE A 194 43.02 -17.58 -15.58
CA ILE A 194 42.18 -18.71 -15.99
C ILE A 194 42.86 -20.03 -15.60
N VAL A 195 44.15 -20.18 -15.93
CA VAL A 195 44.94 -21.37 -15.57
C VAL A 195 45.03 -21.55 -14.05
N ARG A 196 45.12 -20.45 -13.29
CA ARG A 196 45.10 -20.51 -11.82
C ARG A 196 43.73 -20.99 -11.31
N LEU A 197 42.64 -20.45 -11.84
CA LEU A 197 41.28 -20.88 -11.48
C LEU A 197 41.03 -22.34 -11.84
N GLU A 198 41.50 -22.81 -12.99
CA GLU A 198 41.41 -24.23 -13.38
C GLU A 198 42.17 -25.13 -12.40
N ARG A 199 43.37 -24.73 -11.95
CA ARG A 199 44.13 -25.46 -10.93
C ARG A 199 43.42 -25.45 -9.58
N GLU A 200 42.88 -24.31 -9.16
CA GLU A 200 42.10 -24.20 -7.92
C GLU A 200 40.83 -25.06 -7.99
N MET A 201 40.18 -25.15 -9.17
CA MET A 201 39.00 -25.99 -9.36
C MET A 201 39.35 -27.49 -9.33
N ASN A 202 40.43 -27.90 -10.00
CA ASN A 202 40.87 -29.30 -10.02
C ASN A 202 41.28 -29.78 -8.61
N THR A 203 42.00 -28.95 -7.86
CA THR A 203 42.38 -29.28 -6.48
C THR A 203 41.16 -29.38 -5.55
N MET A 204 40.14 -28.53 -5.76
CA MET A 204 38.88 -28.66 -5.04
C MET A 204 38.14 -29.96 -5.41
N GLN A 205 38.05 -30.30 -6.70
CA GLN A 205 37.41 -31.54 -7.16
C GLN A 205 38.09 -32.80 -6.61
N GLU A 206 39.42 -32.83 -6.56
CA GLU A 206 40.17 -33.94 -5.96
C GLU A 206 39.88 -34.10 -4.47
N LYS A 207 39.82 -32.99 -3.72
CA LYS A 207 39.45 -33.00 -2.29
C LYS A 207 38.02 -33.50 -2.08
N TYR A 208 37.08 -33.10 -2.94
CA TYR A 208 35.70 -33.61 -2.89
C TYR A 208 35.64 -35.12 -3.14
N LYS A 209 36.30 -35.61 -4.19
CA LYS A 209 36.35 -37.06 -4.48
C LYS A 209 37.04 -37.87 -3.37
N ALA A 210 38.10 -37.34 -2.79
CA ALA A 210 38.77 -37.96 -1.65
C ALA A 210 37.84 -38.04 -0.44
N ALA A 211 37.10 -36.96 -0.16
CA ALA A 211 36.10 -36.93 0.92
C ALA A 211 34.93 -37.88 0.65
N GLU A 212 34.43 -37.98 -0.59
CA GLU A 212 33.39 -38.95 -0.96
C GLU A 212 33.84 -40.40 -0.73
N ASN A 213 35.10 -40.72 -1.08
CA ASN A 213 35.65 -42.06 -0.91
C ASN A 213 35.86 -42.44 0.57
N SER A 214 36.24 -41.48 1.43
CA SER A 214 36.42 -41.73 2.87
C SER A 214 35.11 -41.64 3.67
N TYR A 215 34.09 -40.96 3.14
CA TYR A 215 32.80 -40.76 3.81
C TYR A 215 32.13 -42.09 4.19
N GLY A 216 32.14 -43.08 3.29
CA GLY A 216 31.52 -44.38 3.52
C GLY A 216 32.20 -45.20 4.62
N SER A 217 33.54 -45.23 4.65
CA SER A 217 34.30 -46.00 5.63
C SER A 217 34.28 -45.34 7.02
N GLU A 218 34.35 -44.01 7.10
CA GLU A 218 34.22 -43.26 8.36
C GLU A 218 32.83 -43.44 8.99
N LEU A 219 31.76 -43.37 8.18
CA LEU A 219 30.40 -43.57 8.67
C LEU A 219 30.22 -44.99 9.23
N LEU A 220 30.76 -45.99 8.52
CA LEU A 220 30.66 -47.38 8.94
C LEU A 220 31.45 -47.64 10.23
N ASN A 221 32.66 -47.09 10.34
CA ASN A 221 33.47 -47.14 11.57
C ASN A 221 32.75 -46.47 12.74
N LEU A 222 32.11 -45.32 12.52
CA LEU A 222 31.34 -44.60 13.55
C LEU A 222 30.13 -45.42 14.03
N VAL A 223 29.39 -46.04 13.11
CA VAL A 223 28.23 -46.89 13.44
C VAL A 223 28.67 -48.14 14.21
N VAL A 224 29.78 -48.77 13.80
CA VAL A 224 30.35 -49.93 14.50
C VAL A 224 30.84 -49.55 15.88
N ALA A 225 31.59 -48.45 16.01
CA ALA A 225 32.06 -47.94 17.30
C ALA A 225 30.89 -47.63 18.24
N LYS A 226 29.85 -46.95 17.74
CA LYS A 226 28.61 -46.70 18.49
C LYS A 226 27.94 -48.00 18.92
N GLY A 227 27.81 -48.98 18.02
CA GLY A 227 27.21 -50.28 18.32
C GLY A 227 27.99 -51.06 19.38
N TYR A 228 29.33 -51.05 19.30
CA TYR A 228 30.21 -51.69 20.26
C TYR A 228 30.13 -51.02 21.64
N LEU A 229 30.18 -49.69 21.69
CA LEU A 229 29.99 -48.92 22.93
C LEU A 229 28.62 -49.17 23.56
N THR A 230 27.57 -49.25 22.75
CA THR A 230 26.22 -49.57 23.25
C THR A 230 26.16 -50.97 23.86
N LYS A 231 26.81 -51.96 23.22
CA LYS A 231 26.91 -53.33 23.76
C LYS A 231 27.74 -53.41 25.03
N LEU A 232 28.83 -52.65 25.12
CA LEU A 232 29.65 -52.57 26.33
C LEU A 232 28.88 -51.94 27.51
N VAL A 233 28.17 -50.83 27.27
CA VAL A 233 27.36 -50.15 28.29
C VAL A 233 26.15 -50.98 28.73
N GLY A 234 25.58 -51.78 27.83
CA GLY A 234 24.48 -52.69 28.14
C GLY A 234 24.88 -54.03 28.77
N ASN A 235 26.17 -54.27 29.03
CA ASN A 235 26.65 -55.50 29.64
C ASN A 235 26.65 -55.36 31.17
N GLU A 236 25.80 -56.13 31.85
CA GLU A 236 25.67 -56.13 33.33
C GLU A 236 26.98 -56.51 34.06
N ALA A 237 27.93 -57.18 33.40
CA ALA A 237 29.25 -57.49 33.97
C ALA A 237 30.23 -56.30 33.98
N VAL A 238 29.92 -55.22 33.26
CA VAL A 238 30.76 -54.00 33.14
C VAL A 238 30.11 -52.79 33.83
N GLN A 239 28.84 -52.90 34.23
CA GLN A 239 28.21 -51.94 35.15
C GLN A 239 28.74 -52.17 36.58
N SER A 240 29.74 -51.38 36.98
CA SER A 240 30.05 -51.17 38.41
C SER A 240 29.08 -50.18 39.02
#